data_AF-A0A2E6Y687-F1
#
_entry.id   AF-A0A2E6Y687-F1
#
_cell.length_a   1.000
_cell.length_b   1.000
_cell.length_c   1.000
_cell.angle_alpha   90.00
_cell.angle_beta   90.00
_cell.angle_gamma   90.00
#
_symmetry.space_group_name_H-M   'P 1'
#
loop_
_entity.id
_entity.type
_entity.pdbx_description
1 polymer ?
#
loop_
_entity_poly.entity_id
_entity_poly.type
_entity_poly.pdbx_seq_one_letter_code
_entity_poly.pdbx_strand_id
1 'polypeptide(L)' 'MTIRPADTATATPRRKRLSEASLRTALRAMSGAGLTVERVVIRAGEAEILCTPLEREETPRNDWDLEQW' A
#
# COMPACT_ATOMS: atom_id res chain seq x y z
N MET A 1 3.71 -9.12 -42.08
CA MET A 1 2.86 -8.96 -40.88
C MET A 1 3.58 -7.96 -39.97
N THR A 2 3.23 -6.68 -40.05
CA THR A 2 3.96 -5.62 -39.34
C THR A 2 3.20 -5.29 -38.06
N ILE A 3 3.73 -5.67 -36.92
CA ILE A 3 3.11 -5.45 -35.61
C ILE A 3 3.31 -3.99 -35.23
N ARG A 4 2.21 -3.23 -35.16
CA ARG A 4 2.18 -1.85 -34.66
C ARG A 4 2.36 -1.88 -33.14
N PRO A 5 3.30 -1.12 -32.54
CA PRO A 5 3.37 -1.02 -31.09
C PRO A 5 2.11 -0.30 -30.58
N ALA A 6 1.52 -0.86 -29.52
CA ALA A 6 0.38 -0.28 -28.83
C ALA A 6 0.79 1.09 -28.25
N ASP A 7 0.12 2.13 -28.71
CA ASP A 7 0.23 3.49 -28.22
C ASP A 7 -0.26 3.51 -26.76
N THR A 8 0.66 3.32 -25.83
CA THR A 8 0.37 3.42 -24.40
C THR A 8 0.27 4.91 -24.10
N ALA A 9 -0.93 5.44 -24.34
CA ALA A 9 -1.34 6.78 -23.97
C ALA A 9 -0.89 7.04 -22.53
N THR A 10 0.22 7.76 -22.39
CA THR A 10 0.81 8.08 -21.11
C THR A 10 -0.05 9.20 -20.54
N ALA A 11 -1.14 8.81 -19.88
CA ALA A 11 -2.05 9.76 -19.25
C ALA A 11 -1.23 10.61 -18.28
N THR A 12 -1.07 11.90 -18.60
CA THR A 12 -0.40 12.85 -17.72
C THR A 12 -1.05 12.76 -16.33
N PRO A 13 -0.29 12.47 -15.26
CA PRO A 13 -0.85 12.25 -13.94
C PRO A 13 -1.52 13.54 -13.48
N ARG A 14 -2.85 13.54 -13.44
CA ARG A 14 -3.63 14.68 -12.99
C ARG A 14 -3.38 14.84 -11.49
N ARG A 15 -2.53 15.80 -11.12
CA ARG A 15 -2.23 16.16 -9.73
C ARG A 15 -3.53 16.51 -9.01
N LYS A 16 -3.99 15.62 -8.12
CA LYS A 16 -5.11 15.89 -7.22
C LYS A 16 -4.56 16.42 -5.91
N ARG A 17 -5.21 17.45 -5.37
CA ARG A 17 -4.88 17.97 -4.05
C ARG A 17 -5.11 16.86 -3.02
N LEU A 18 -4.07 16.56 -2.23
CA LEU A 18 -4.17 15.58 -1.16
C LEU A 18 -5.08 16.16 -0.07
N SER A 19 -6.23 15.54 0.16
CA SER A 19 -7.08 15.84 1.31
C SER A 19 -6.79 14.86 2.44
N GLU A 20 -7.04 15.28 3.68
CA GLU A 20 -6.92 14.40 4.87
C GLU A 20 -7.77 13.13 4.70
N ALA A 21 -9.00 13.27 4.21
CA ALA A 21 -9.88 12.14 3.94
C ALA A 21 -9.29 11.18 2.91
N SER A 22 -8.70 11.69 1.83
CA SER A 22 -8.06 10.87 0.81
C SER A 22 -6.84 10.13 1.35
N LEU A 23 -6.00 10.79 2.16
CA LEU A 23 -4.85 10.16 2.80
C LEU A 23 -5.30 9.06 3.76
N ARG A 24 -6.31 9.32 4.60
CA ARG A 24 -6.88 8.32 5.51
C ARG A 24 -7.40 7.09 4.76
N THR A 25 -8.12 7.29 3.67
CA THR A 25 -8.62 6.18 2.84
C THR A 25 -7.47 5.37 2.24
N ALA A 26 -6.43 6.02 1.73
CA ALA A 26 -5.25 5.35 1.19
C ALA A 26 -4.52 4.51 2.25
N LEU A 27 -4.27 5.08 3.44
CA LEU A 27 -3.61 4.38 4.53
C LEU A 27 -4.42 3.17 5.02
N ARG A 28 -5.75 3.28 5.10
CA ARG A 28 -6.63 2.14 5.43
C ARG A 28 -6.56 1.04 4.39
N ALA A 29 -6.52 1.39 3.10
CA ALA A 29 -6.39 0.42 2.03
C ALA A 29 -5.04 -0.31 2.09
N MET A 30 -3.94 0.40 2.41
CA MET A 30 -2.61 -0.20 2.60
C MET A 30 -2.60 -1.18 3.78
N SER A 31 -3.19 -0.79 4.91
CA SER A 31 -3.33 -1.68 6.07
C SER A 31 -4.16 -2.93 5.74
N GLY A 32 -5.28 -2.77 5.04
CA GLY A 32 -6.10 -3.91 4.58
C GLY A 32 -5.37 -4.83 3.60
N ALA A 33 -4.41 -4.29 2.83
CA ALA A 33 -3.53 -5.04 1.95
C ALA A 33 -2.35 -5.72 2.68
N GLY A 34 -2.25 -5.58 4.00
CA GLY A 34 -1.14 -6.13 4.78
C GLY A 34 0.16 -5.37 4.60
N LEU A 35 0.08 -4.05 4.36
CA LEU A 35 1.23 -3.16 4.31
C LEU A 35 1.25 -2.28 5.56
N THR A 36 2.40 -2.21 6.21
CA THR A 36 2.71 -1.27 7.28
C THR A 36 3.30 -0.01 6.68
N VAL A 37 2.82 1.16 7.11
CA VAL A 37 3.33 2.45 6.65
C VAL A 37 4.45 2.89 7.59
N GLU A 38 5.66 2.99 7.07
CA GLU A 38 6.83 3.41 7.85
C GLU A 38 7.02 4.92 7.81
N ARG A 39 6.84 5.51 6.63
CA ARG A 39 7.13 6.91 6.39
C ARG A 39 6.19 7.50 5.37
N VAL A 40 5.69 8.70 5.67
CA VAL A 40 5.00 9.55 4.70
C VAL A 40 5.81 10.82 4.52
N VAL A 41 6.15 11.17 3.29
CA VAL A 41 6.87 12.39 2.94
C VAL A 41 6.05 13.19 1.95
N ILE A 42 5.82 14.46 2.26
CA ILE A 42 5.14 15.38 1.35
C ILE A 42 6.19 16.34 0.77
N ARG A 43 6.38 16.31 -0.55
CA ARG A 43 7.32 17.18 -1.27
C ARG A 43 6.65 17.79 -2.49
N ALA A 44 6.74 19.11 -2.64
CA ALA A 44 6.28 19.83 -3.84
C ALA A 44 4.85 19.45 -4.33
N GLY A 45 3.95 19.10 -3.41
CA GLY A 45 2.57 18.70 -3.74
C GLY A 45 2.37 17.22 -4.07
N GLU A 46 3.41 16.40 -3.90
CA GLU A 46 3.39 14.93 -4.06
C GLU A 46 3.58 14.28 -2.69
N ALA A 47 2.93 13.12 -2.49
CA ALA A 47 3.03 12.33 -1.28
C ALA A 47 3.70 11.00 -1.61
N GLU A 48 4.86 10.77 -1.01
CA GLU A 48 5.57 9.49 -1.05
C GLU A 48 5.27 8.73 0.23
N ILE A 49 4.82 7.48 0.08
CA ILE A 49 4.51 6.60 1.21
C ILE A 49 5.42 5.39 1.09
N LEU A 50 6.33 5.25 2.06
CA LEU A 50 7.16 4.06 2.21
C LEU A 50 6.38 3.04 3.05
N CYS A 51 6.20 1.86 2.47
CA CYS A 51 5.53 0.76 3.13
C CYS A 51 6.45 -0.47 3.19
N THR A 52 6.33 -1.22 4.27
CA THR A 52 6.87 -2.58 4.39
C THR A 52 5.74 -3.59 4.49
N PRO A 53 5.94 -4.84 4.05
CA PRO A 53 4.98 -5.90 4.32
C PRO A 53 4.78 -6.01 5.83
N LEU A 54 3.52 -6.01 6.27
CA LEU A 54 3.20 -6.42 7.63
C LEU A 54 3.56 -7.91 7.71
N GLU A 55 4.55 -8.26 8.54
CA GLU A 55 4.74 -9.65 8.95
C GLU A 55 3.43 -10.08 9.59
N ARG A 56 2.61 -10.81 8.83
CA ARG A 56 1.52 -11.57 9.42
C ARG A 56 2.23 -12.63 10.23
N GLU A 57 2.35 -12.42 11.54
CA GLU A 57 2.40 -13.56 12.45
C GLU A 57 1.21 -14.42 12.03
N GLU A 58 1.50 -15.55 11.39
CA GLU A 58 0.54 -16.63 11.29
C GLU A 58 0.10 -16.85 12.73
N THR A 59 -1.19 -16.61 13.00
CA THR A 59 -1.78 -16.91 14.31
C THR A 59 -1.26 -18.29 14.71
N PRO A 60 -0.53 -18.43 15.84
CA PRO A 60 0.04 -19.70 16.20
C PRO A 60 -1.08 -20.74 16.19
N ARG A 61 -0.80 -21.82 15.46
CA ARG A 61 -1.73 -22.88 15.15
C ARG A 61 -2.03 -23.63 16.44
N ASN A 62 -3.12 -23.25 17.10
CA ASN A 62 -3.75 -23.96 18.22
C ASN A 62 -2.83 -24.18 19.43
N ASP A 63 -2.99 -23.35 20.46
CA ASP A 63 -2.26 -23.35 21.74
C ASP A 63 -2.53 -24.59 22.63
N TRP A 64 -2.90 -25.74 22.04
CA TRP A 64 -3.21 -26.97 22.78
C TRP A 64 -1.98 -27.55 23.50
N ASP A 65 -0.77 -27.18 23.07
CA ASP A 65 0.48 -27.63 23.69
C ASP A 65 0.88 -26.82 24.93
N LEU A 66 0.19 -25.70 25.23
CA LEU A 66 0.43 -24.89 26.44
C LEU A 66 -0.35 -25.39 27.68
N GLU A 67 -1.32 -26.30 27.53
CA GLU A 67 -2.00 -26.94 28.68
C GLU A 67 -1.18 -28.06 29.34
N GLN A 68 -0.01 -28.41 28.79
CA GLN A 68 0.80 -29.55 29.28
C GLN A 68 2.08 -29.17 30.04
N TRP A 69 2.27 -27.89 30.40
CA TRP A 69 3.42 -27.43 31.21
C TRP A 69 2.99 -26.87 32.57
#